data_AF-A0A4Y9MR59-F1
#
_entry.id   AF-A0A4Y9MR59-F1
#
_cell.length_a   1.000
_cell.length_b   1.000
_cell.length_c   1.000
_cell.angle_alpha   90.00
_cell.angle_beta   90.00
_cell.angle_gamma   90.00
#
_symmetry.space_group_name_H-M   'P 1'
#
loop_
_entity.id
_entity.type
_entity.pdbx_description
1 polymer ?
#
loop_
_entity_poly.entity_id
_entity_poly.type
_entity_poly.pdbx_seq_one_letter_code
_entity_poly.pdbx_strand_id
1 'polypeptide(L)'
;PEACTHDLTGRPGLRAPGPTEGYRPGAALDRTGRARDRRCRFPGCRRWVPEAGELDHHRSYAAGGETSAANLAGYCTSDHRGKHQAPGWQHILAPDGTLTVTTPTGLTAVTTPPPY
;
A
#
# COMPACT_ATOMS: atom_id res chain seq x y z
N PRO A 1 -30.17 17.95 4.23
CA PRO A 1 -28.74 17.82 4.58
C PRO A 1 -28.02 19.15 4.29
N GLU A 2 -27.63 19.88 5.34
CA GLU A 2 -26.88 21.13 5.17
C GLU A 2 -25.53 20.82 4.54
N ALA A 3 -25.26 21.43 3.38
CA ALA A 3 -23.96 21.34 2.74
C ALA A 3 -22.97 22.15 3.57
N CYS A 4 -21.91 21.51 4.06
CA CYS A 4 -20.81 22.19 4.74
C CYS A 4 -20.17 23.22 3.78
N THR A 5 -20.28 24.51 4.09
CA THR A 5 -19.76 25.64 3.27
C THR A 5 -18.28 25.94 3.54
N HIS A 6 -17.52 24.97 4.06
CA HIS A 6 -16.13 25.20 4.40
C HIS A 6 -15.30 25.28 3.12
N ASP A 7 -14.58 26.39 2.95
CA ASP A 7 -13.59 26.53 1.91
C ASP A 7 -12.37 25.64 2.21
N LEU A 8 -12.23 24.59 1.39
CA LEU A 8 -11.10 23.67 1.44
C LEU A 8 -10.02 24.03 0.41
N THR A 9 -10.22 25.09 -0.39
CA THR A 9 -9.21 25.53 -1.36
C THR A 9 -7.97 26.01 -0.61
N GLY A 10 -6.86 25.30 -0.79
CA GLY A 10 -5.59 25.58 -0.11
C GLY A 10 -5.34 24.78 1.17
N ARG A 11 -6.31 24.00 1.68
CA ARG A 11 -5.96 22.97 2.67
C ARG A 11 -5.18 21.88 1.93
N PRO A 12 -3.93 21.55 2.33
CA PRO A 12 -3.36 20.32 1.85
C PRO A 12 -4.35 19.24 2.29
N GLY A 13 -4.99 18.56 1.35
CA GLY A 13 -5.84 17.41 1.67
C GLY A 13 -5.04 16.41 2.53
N LEU A 14 -5.67 15.32 2.96
CA LEU A 14 -4.94 14.25 3.65
C LEU A 14 -3.87 13.66 2.70
N ARG A 15 -2.68 14.27 2.69
CA ARG A 15 -1.54 13.81 1.92
C ARG A 15 -0.85 12.75 2.75
N ALA A 16 -0.32 11.75 2.06
CA ALA A 16 0.58 10.83 2.70
C ALA A 16 1.78 11.60 3.29
N PRO A 17 2.24 11.23 4.49
CA PRO A 17 3.48 11.77 5.03
C PRO A 17 4.65 11.40 4.11
N GLY A 18 5.73 12.18 4.21
CA GLY A 18 6.96 11.91 3.49
C GLY A 18 7.60 10.56 3.85
N PRO A 19 8.65 10.16 3.11
CA PRO A 19 9.44 8.98 3.44
C PRO A 19 10.03 9.07 4.85
N THR A 20 10.25 7.93 5.47
CA THR A 20 10.86 7.81 6.79
C THR A 20 12.19 7.08 6.70
N GLU A 21 13.11 7.39 7.61
CA GLU A 21 14.38 6.69 7.71
C GLU A 21 14.19 5.25 8.21
N GLY A 22 15.04 4.34 7.72
CA GLY A 22 15.06 2.95 8.16
C GLY A 22 14.04 2.06 7.44
N TYR A 23 14.12 0.76 7.73
CA TYR A 23 13.26 -0.27 7.14
C TYR A 23 11.81 -0.19 7.63
N ARG A 24 11.61 0.11 8.92
CA ARG A 24 10.26 0.19 9.50
C ARG A 24 9.68 1.59 9.26
N PRO A 25 8.42 1.71 8.84
CA PRO A 25 7.79 3.00 8.67
C PRO A 25 7.71 3.75 10.00
N GLY A 26 7.99 5.05 9.97
CA GLY A 26 7.72 5.94 11.08
C GLY A 26 6.21 6.03 11.38
N ALA A 27 5.86 6.46 12.59
CA ALA A 27 4.50 6.34 13.11
C ALA A 27 3.41 7.02 12.25
N ALA A 28 3.71 8.17 11.62
CA ALA A 28 2.75 8.83 10.74
C ALA A 28 2.50 8.03 9.45
N LEU A 29 3.55 7.46 8.87
CA LEU A 29 3.49 6.66 7.66
C LEU A 29 2.78 5.33 7.92
N ASP A 30 3.09 4.67 9.04
CA ASP A 30 2.41 3.44 9.46
C ASP A 30 0.90 3.66 9.62
N ARG A 31 0.49 4.70 10.37
CA ARG A 31 -0.94 5.05 10.53
C ARG A 31 -1.63 5.31 9.20
N THR A 32 -0.98 6.06 8.31
CA THR A 32 -1.54 6.37 6.98
C THR A 32 -1.67 5.12 6.12
N GLY A 33 -0.64 4.27 6.10
CA GLY A 33 -0.63 3.00 5.38
C GLY A 33 -1.73 2.06 5.87
N ARG A 34 -1.94 1.95 7.18
CA ARG A 34 -3.01 1.13 7.78
C ARG A 34 -4.41 1.66 7.51
N ALA A 35 -4.58 3.00 7.53
CA ALA A 35 -5.85 3.61 7.18
C ALA A 35 -6.19 3.37 5.70
N ARG A 36 -5.20 3.46 4.81
CA ARG A 36 -5.34 3.19 3.38
C ARG A 36 -5.61 1.70 3.12
N ASP A 37 -4.79 0.83 3.68
CA ASP A 37 -4.74 -0.61 3.40
C ASP A 37 -5.26 -1.43 4.59
N ARG A 38 -6.51 -1.19 5.00
CA ARG A 38 -7.15 -1.96 6.08
C ARG A 38 -7.20 -3.47 5.78
N ARG A 39 -7.36 -3.82 4.51
CA ARG A 39 -7.38 -5.20 4.01
C ARG A 39 -6.23 -5.42 3.04
N CYS A 40 -5.79 -6.68 2.96
CA CYS A 40 -4.76 -7.13 2.04
C CYS A 40 -5.00 -6.58 0.63
N ARG A 41 -3.95 -6.03 0.02
CA ARG A 41 -4.03 -5.42 -1.31
C ARG A 41 -3.98 -6.42 -2.45
N PHE A 42 -3.60 -7.67 -2.18
CA PHE A 42 -3.65 -8.74 -3.19
C PHE A 42 -5.08 -8.86 -3.78
N PRO A 43 -5.25 -8.84 -5.12
CA PRO A 43 -6.56 -8.83 -5.74
C PRO A 43 -7.49 -9.96 -5.26
N GLY A 44 -8.68 -9.58 -4.81
CA GLY A 44 -9.70 -10.52 -4.32
C GLY A 44 -9.51 -10.99 -2.86
N CYS A 45 -8.36 -10.73 -2.24
CA CYS A 45 -8.14 -11.06 -0.83
C CYS A 45 -8.95 -10.12 0.07
N ARG A 46 -9.58 -10.68 1.11
CA ARG A 46 -10.40 -9.92 2.07
C ARG A 46 -9.87 -9.97 3.50
N ARG A 47 -8.70 -10.59 3.71
CA ARG A 47 -8.05 -10.69 5.02
C ARG A 47 -7.58 -9.31 5.49
N TRP A 48 -7.60 -9.10 6.80
CA TRP A 48 -7.04 -7.91 7.42
C TRP A 48 -5.51 -7.89 7.28
N VAL A 49 -4.94 -6.70 7.15
CA VAL A 49 -3.50 -6.50 7.32
C VAL A 49 -3.19 -6.55 8.82
N PRO A 50 -2.26 -7.40 9.28
CA PRO A 50 -1.88 -7.47 10.69
C PRO A 50 -1.48 -6.12 11.27
N GLU A 51 -1.91 -5.84 12.50
CA GLU A 51 -1.63 -4.58 13.19
C GLU A 51 -0.14 -4.32 13.45
N ALA A 52 0.66 -5.39 13.50
CA ALA A 52 2.10 -5.33 13.61
C ALA A 52 2.74 -5.89 12.33
N GLY A 53 3.28 -5.00 11.49
CA GLY A 53 4.02 -5.38 10.27
C GLY A 53 3.19 -5.42 8.98
N GLU A 54 3.67 -6.22 8.02
CA GLU A 54 3.05 -6.53 6.72
C GLU A 54 2.76 -5.33 5.78
N LEU A 55 3.33 -4.17 6.10
CA LEU A 55 3.52 -3.07 5.14
C LEU A 55 4.79 -3.35 4.37
N ASP A 56 4.65 -3.86 3.15
CA ASP A 56 5.75 -4.42 2.38
C ASP A 56 6.23 -3.47 1.28
N HIS A 57 7.54 -3.37 1.13
CA HIS A 57 8.16 -2.54 0.08
C HIS A 57 7.96 -3.17 -1.31
N HIS A 58 7.59 -2.35 -2.29
CA HIS A 58 7.53 -2.76 -3.69
C HIS A 58 8.93 -2.91 -4.28
N ARG A 59 9.76 -1.86 -4.19
CA ARG A 59 11.22 -1.95 -4.33
C ARG A 59 11.81 -2.22 -2.96
N SER A 60 12.51 -3.35 -2.80
CA SER A 60 13.04 -3.75 -1.51
C SER A 60 13.95 -2.68 -0.88
N TYR A 61 13.89 -2.55 0.44
CA TYR A 61 14.76 -1.63 1.18
C TYR A 61 16.25 -1.95 0.97
N ALA A 62 16.61 -3.23 0.91
CA ALA A 62 17.98 -3.68 0.64
C ALA A 62 18.49 -3.26 -0.76
N ALA A 63 17.59 -3.12 -1.73
CA ALA A 63 17.91 -2.57 -3.05
C ALA A 63 17.86 -1.04 -3.08
N GLY A 64 17.73 -0.36 -1.94
CA GLY A 64 17.65 1.10 -1.83
C GLY A 64 16.23 1.66 -1.99
N GLY A 65 15.19 0.85 -1.91
CA GLY A 65 13.81 1.33 -1.90
C GLY A 65 13.50 2.14 -0.63
N GLU A 66 12.94 3.33 -0.79
CA GLU A 66 12.55 4.18 0.33
C GLU A 66 11.38 3.59 1.11
N THR A 67 11.35 3.85 2.41
CA THR A 67 10.17 3.57 3.24
C THR A 67 9.20 4.75 3.09
N SER A 68 8.31 4.67 2.10
CA SER A 68 7.39 5.74 1.72
C SER A 68 5.99 5.20 1.38
N ALA A 69 4.98 6.07 1.37
CA ALA A 69 3.61 5.64 1.06
C ALA A 69 3.43 5.13 -0.38
N ALA A 70 4.28 5.59 -1.31
CA ALA A 70 4.29 5.15 -2.69
C ALA A 70 5.00 3.80 -2.87
N ASN A 71 5.90 3.43 -1.97
CA ASN A 71 6.64 2.16 -2.04
C ASN A 71 6.09 1.08 -1.11
N LEU A 72 5.24 1.41 -0.14
CA LEU A 72 4.63 0.43 0.78
C LEU A 72 3.23 0.04 0.33
N ALA A 73 2.88 -1.24 0.52
CA ALA A 73 1.50 -1.74 0.43
C ALA A 73 1.22 -2.78 1.52
N GLY A 74 0.00 -2.76 2.07
CA GLY A 74 -0.43 -3.71 3.10
C GLY A 74 -0.81 -5.07 2.54
N TYR A 75 -0.27 -6.14 3.14
CA TYR A 75 -0.61 -7.51 2.81
C TYR A 75 -1.09 -8.28 4.05
N CYS A 76 -1.75 -9.42 3.84
CA CYS A 76 -1.82 -10.43 4.88
C CYS A 76 -0.54 -11.28 4.82
N THR A 77 -0.15 -11.91 5.93
CA THR A 77 1.09 -12.71 6.02
C THR A 77 1.18 -13.79 4.93
N SER A 78 0.08 -14.42 4.53
CA SER A 78 0.09 -15.43 3.46
C SER A 78 0.47 -14.85 2.10
N ASP A 79 -0.13 -13.72 1.73
CA ASP A 79 0.10 -13.10 0.42
C ASP A 79 1.41 -12.32 0.40
N HIS A 80 1.84 -11.76 1.55
CA HIS A 80 3.18 -11.20 1.71
C HIS A 80 4.25 -12.25 1.44
N ARG A 81 4.13 -13.41 2.08
CA ARG A 81 5.01 -14.55 1.84
C ARG A 81 4.93 -14.99 0.37
N GLY A 82 3.73 -15.07 -0.18
CA GLY A 82 3.47 -15.43 -1.58
C GLY A 82 4.21 -14.52 -2.56
N LYS A 83 4.13 -13.19 -2.38
CA LYS A 83 4.84 -12.20 -3.21
C LYS A 83 6.33 -12.48 -3.33
N HIS A 84 6.97 -12.92 -2.23
CA HIS A 84 8.42 -13.13 -2.20
C HIS A 84 8.83 -14.54 -2.65
N GLN A 85 7.95 -15.54 -2.52
CA GLN A 85 8.32 -16.95 -2.66
C GLN A 85 7.68 -17.64 -3.86
N ALA A 86 6.60 -17.08 -4.44
CA ALA A 86 5.91 -17.67 -5.57
C ALA A 86 6.60 -17.25 -6.89
N PRO A 87 7.24 -18.17 -7.62
CA PRO A 87 7.94 -17.84 -8.85
C PRO A 87 6.97 -17.45 -9.98
N GLY A 88 7.40 -16.53 -10.83
CA GLY A 88 6.64 -16.10 -12.02
C GLY A 88 5.48 -15.13 -11.74
N TRP A 89 5.21 -14.81 -10.48
CA TRP A 89 4.26 -13.75 -10.12
C TRP A 89 4.93 -12.38 -10.22
N GLN A 90 4.21 -11.40 -10.77
CA GLN A 90 4.67 -10.03 -10.85
C GLN A 90 3.73 -9.12 -10.08
N HIS A 91 4.29 -8.18 -9.32
CA HIS A 91 3.56 -7.21 -8.54
C HIS A 91 4.13 -5.83 -8.88
N ILE A 92 3.30 -4.91 -9.35
CA ILE A 92 3.69 -3.53 -9.70
C ILE A 92 2.83 -2.58 -8.87
N LEU A 93 3.47 -1.76 -8.05
CA LEU A 93 2.81 -0.71 -7.26
C LEU A 93 3.08 0.65 -7.90
N ALA A 94 2.03 1.30 -8.40
CA ALA A 94 2.11 2.64 -8.96
C ALA A 94 2.11 3.72 -7.85
N PRO A 95 2.60 4.94 -8.12
CA PRO A 95 2.68 6.02 -7.13
C PRO A 95 1.32 6.45 -6.53
N ASP A 96 0.22 6.21 -7.25
CA ASP A 96 -1.15 6.45 -6.78
C ASP A 96 -1.67 5.35 -5.84
N GLY A 97 -0.88 4.31 -5.59
CA GLY A 97 -1.22 3.14 -4.77
C GLY A 97 -1.97 2.04 -5.51
N THR A 98 -2.16 2.17 -6.82
CA THR A 98 -2.70 1.11 -7.67
C THR A 98 -1.72 -0.07 -7.70
N LEU A 99 -2.19 -1.23 -7.27
CA LEU A 99 -1.42 -2.48 -7.27
C LEU A 99 -1.92 -3.36 -8.41
N THR A 100 -1.04 -3.65 -9.35
CA THR A 100 -1.26 -4.61 -10.43
C THR A 100 -0.53 -5.90 -10.10
N VAL A 101 -1.24 -7.02 -10.14
CA VAL A 101 -0.67 -8.37 -9.95
C VAL A 101 -0.91 -9.20 -11.19
N THR A 102 0.16 -9.79 -11.71
CA THR A 102 0.13 -10.67 -12.89
C THR A 102 0.53 -12.08 -12.47
N THR A 103 -0.32 -13.06 -12.80
CA THR A 103 -0.06 -14.48 -12.56
C THR A 103 1.02 -15.00 -13.52
N PRO A 104 1.65 -16.16 -13.23
CA PRO A 104 2.60 -16.81 -14.15
C PRO A 104 1.98 -17.15 -15.52
N THR A 105 0.66 -17.31 -15.59
CA THR A 105 -0.08 -17.58 -16.83
C THR A 105 -0.50 -16.30 -17.58
N GLY A 106 -0.12 -15.12 -17.08
CA GLY A 106 -0.39 -13.83 -17.71
C GLY A 106 -1.73 -13.17 -17.34
N LEU A 107 -2.52 -13.77 -16.44
CA LEU A 107 -3.75 -13.12 -15.96
C LEU A 107 -3.39 -11.94 -15.08
N THR A 108 -4.02 -10.80 -15.33
CA THR A 108 -3.74 -9.55 -14.60
C THR A 108 -4.98 -9.12 -13.81
N ALA A 109 -4.77 -8.74 -12.56
CA ALA A 109 -5.80 -8.16 -11.70
C ALA A 109 -5.25 -6.94 -10.95
N VAL A 110 -6.14 -5.99 -10.65
CA VAL A 110 -5.78 -4.69 -10.08
C VAL A 110 -6.58 -4.44 -8.81
N THR A 111 -5.93 -3.81 -7.83
CA THR A 111 -6.63 -3.15 -6.73
C THR A 111 -6.21 -1.69 -6.66
N THR A 112 -7.15 -0.81 -6.40
CA THR A 112 -6.89 0.61 -6.12
C THR A 112 -7.14 0.90 -4.64
N PRO A 113 -6.43 1.87 -4.03
CA PRO A 113 -6.78 2.33 -2.69
C PRO A 113 -8.20 2.92 -2.72
N PRO A 114 -8.97 2.80 -1.63
CA PRO A 114 -10.24 3.50 -1.55
C PRO A 114 -10.02 5.02 -1.71
N PRO A 115 -10.91 5.74 -2.43
CA PRO A 115 -10.84 7.19 -2.50
C PRO A 115 -11.00 7.76 -1.10
N TYR A 116 -10.11 8.70 -0.74
CA TYR A 116 -10.18 9.46 0.51
C TYR A 116 -10.86 10.81 0.28
#